data_AF-A0A068VNI0-F1
#
_entry.id   AF-A0A068VNI0-F1
#
_cell.length_a   1.000
_cell.length_b   1.000
_cell.length_c   1.000
_cell.angle_alpha   90.00
_cell.angle_beta   90.00
_cell.angle_gamma   90.00
#
_symmetry.space_group_name_H-M   'P 1'
#
loop_
_entity.id
_entity.type
_entity.pdbx_description
1 polymer ?
#
loop_
_entity_poly.entity_id
_entity_poly.type
_entity_poly.pdbx_seq_one_letter_code
_entity_poly.pdbx_strand_id
1 'polypeptide(L)'
;GLPSSLQCLDISTCKKLISRRREWGVAKLPSLTQFRIGGIDDEVESFPEEDWLLPCTLQSLQLWAHKNLKKLSYSGLRHLCSLQTLYIRNCTRLQSLPEEGLPASLTTLEIEKCPLLKPRLRWKKGQDWPKVARIPCIIVDLELVP
;
A
#
# COMPACT_ATOMS: atom_id res chain seq x y z
N GLY A 1 -3.54 -16.70 17.97
CA GLY A 1 -3.14 -15.40 17.40
C GLY A 1 -1.88 -15.57 16.58
N LEU A 2 -1.46 -14.54 15.83
CA LEU A 2 -0.22 -14.55 15.05
C LEU A 2 1.01 -14.54 15.99
N PRO A 3 2.13 -15.21 15.63
CA PRO A 3 3.31 -15.28 16.48
C PRO A 3 4.05 -13.93 16.55
N SER A 4 4.64 -13.61 17.70
CA SER A 4 5.35 -12.33 17.90
C SER A 4 6.62 -12.19 17.07
N SER A 5 7.24 -13.30 16.68
CA SER A 5 8.42 -13.38 15.80
C SER A 5 8.08 -13.25 14.31
N LEU A 6 6.80 -13.09 13.95
CA LEU A 6 6.39 -13.01 12.56
C LEU A 6 6.98 -11.77 11.87
N GLN A 7 7.84 -11.99 10.88
CA GLN A 7 8.45 -10.92 10.09
C GLN A 7 7.68 -10.64 8.80
N CYS A 8 7.09 -11.68 8.22
CA CYS A 8 6.38 -11.62 6.96
C CYS A 8 4.98 -12.18 7.13
N LEU A 9 3.98 -11.36 6.78
CA LEU A 9 2.59 -11.77 6.70
C LEU A 9 2.13 -11.59 5.25
N ASP A 10 1.68 -12.68 4.63
CA ASP A 10 1.05 -12.67 3.31
C ASP A 10 -0.36 -13.21 3.44
N ILE A 11 -1.35 -12.40 3.07
CA ILE A 11 -2.75 -12.79 3.10
C ILE A 11 -3.38 -12.50 1.75
N SER A 12 -3.94 -13.55 1.14
CA SER A 12 -4.62 -13.40 -0.13
C SER A 12 -5.88 -14.23 -0.26
N THR A 13 -6.78 -13.80 -1.17
CA THR A 13 -7.88 -14.59 -1.76
C THR A 13 -8.90 -15.24 -0.81
N CYS A 14 -8.87 -14.96 0.49
CA CYS A 14 -9.82 -15.49 1.47
C CYS A 14 -10.81 -14.43 1.98
N LYS A 15 -11.98 -14.33 1.35
CA LYS A 15 -13.04 -13.36 1.71
C LYS A 15 -13.41 -13.40 3.21
N LYS A 16 -13.53 -14.61 3.78
CA LYS A 16 -13.87 -14.81 5.21
C LYS A 16 -12.77 -14.34 6.16
N LEU A 17 -11.51 -14.48 5.77
CA LEU A 17 -10.38 -14.06 6.60
C LEU A 17 -10.24 -12.53 6.54
N ILE A 18 -10.32 -11.98 5.33
CA ILE A 18 -10.20 -10.56 5.04
C ILE A 18 -11.32 -9.74 5.71
N SER A 19 -12.55 -10.26 5.81
CA SER A 19 -13.64 -9.55 6.49
C SER A 19 -13.38 -9.31 7.98
N ARG A 20 -12.46 -10.06 8.60
CA ARG A 20 -12.05 -9.91 10.00
C ARG A 20 -10.64 -9.31 10.16
N ARG A 21 -10.09 -8.67 9.12
CA ARG A 21 -8.71 -8.16 9.15
C ARG A 21 -8.39 -7.16 10.25
N ARG A 22 -9.40 -6.43 10.72
CA ARG A 22 -9.29 -5.52 11.87
C ARG A 22 -8.95 -6.26 13.17
N GLU A 23 -9.36 -7.52 13.28
CA GLU A 23 -9.14 -8.37 14.47
C GLU A 23 -7.77 -9.05 14.47
N TRP A 24 -7.01 -9.02 13.37
CA TRP A 24 -5.71 -9.71 13.29
C TRP A 24 -4.67 -9.14 14.25
N GLY A 25 -4.89 -7.92 14.76
CA GLY A 25 -3.98 -7.29 15.71
C GLY A 25 -2.58 -7.04 15.14
N VAL A 26 -2.46 -6.85 13.83
CA VAL A 26 -1.16 -6.68 13.14
C VAL A 26 -0.34 -5.51 13.69
N ALA A 27 -0.99 -4.46 14.20
CA ALA A 27 -0.34 -3.34 14.88
C ALA A 27 0.48 -3.77 16.12
N LYS A 28 0.15 -4.90 16.74
CA LYS A 28 0.80 -5.43 17.94
C LYS A 28 1.92 -6.42 17.63
N LEU A 29 2.24 -6.65 16.35
CA LEU A 29 3.32 -7.57 15.94
C LEU A 29 4.65 -6.82 15.89
N PRO A 30 5.54 -7.01 16.89
CA PRO A 30 6.73 -6.16 17.06
C PRO A 30 7.83 -6.45 16.04
N SER A 31 7.76 -7.58 15.34
CA SER A 31 8.77 -7.99 14.36
C SER A 31 8.28 -7.91 12.92
N LEU A 32 7.04 -7.49 12.67
CA LEU A 32 6.47 -7.51 11.32
C LEU A 32 7.08 -6.40 10.46
N THR A 33 7.85 -6.80 9.45
CA THR A 33 8.53 -5.88 8.52
C THR A 33 7.96 -5.96 7.11
N GLN A 34 7.33 -7.09 6.75
CA GLN A 34 6.76 -7.30 5.42
C GLN A 34 5.29 -7.68 5.55
N PHE A 35 4.44 -6.93 4.86
CA PHE A 35 3.01 -7.20 4.82
C PHE A 35 2.53 -7.16 3.38
N ARG A 36 2.06 -8.31 2.91
CA ARG A 36 1.44 -8.47 1.60
C ARG A 36 -0.02 -8.78 1.79
N ILE A 37 -0.87 -8.02 1.13
CA ILE A 37 -2.30 -8.25 1.17
C ILE A 37 -2.89 -8.08 -0.23
N GLY A 38 -3.76 -9.01 -0.62
CA GLY A 38 -4.35 -8.94 -1.94
C GLY A 38 -5.47 -9.92 -2.23
N GLY A 39 -5.99 -9.83 -3.45
CA GLY A 39 -7.16 -10.60 -3.87
C GLY A 39 -8.41 -10.25 -3.04
N ILE A 40 -8.51 -8.98 -2.63
CA ILE A 40 -9.67 -8.47 -1.90
C ILE A 40 -10.74 -8.06 -2.91
N ASP A 41 -11.85 -8.78 -2.86
CA ASP A 41 -13.08 -8.54 -3.60
C ASP A 41 -14.21 -8.32 -2.59
N ASP A 42 -13.99 -7.35 -1.71
CA ASP A 42 -14.97 -6.82 -0.76
C ASP A 42 -15.31 -5.36 -1.10
N GLU A 43 -16.26 -4.76 -0.40
CA GLU A 43 -16.77 -3.42 -0.68
C GLU A 43 -15.81 -2.29 -0.27
N VAL A 44 -14.59 -2.61 0.18
CA VAL A 44 -13.70 -1.60 0.75
C VAL A 44 -12.98 -0.79 -0.32
N GLU A 45 -13.22 0.52 -0.26
CA GLU A 45 -12.73 1.49 -1.24
C GLU A 45 -11.46 2.23 -0.81
N SER A 46 -11.01 2.05 0.44
CA SER A 46 -9.81 2.69 0.98
C SER A 46 -8.89 1.71 1.70
N PHE A 47 -7.57 1.94 1.60
CA PHE A 47 -6.58 1.14 2.34
C PHE A 47 -5.49 2.03 2.97
N PRO A 48 -5.10 1.78 4.24
CA PRO A 48 -5.89 1.04 5.22
C PRO A 48 -7.26 1.71 5.41
N GLU A 49 -8.22 0.98 5.94
CA GLU A 49 -9.49 1.60 6.32
C GLU A 49 -9.29 2.55 7.53
N GLU A 50 -10.28 3.39 7.77
CA GLU A 50 -10.34 4.24 8.97
C GLU A 50 -10.15 3.39 10.24
N ASP A 51 -9.29 3.87 11.14
CA ASP A 51 -8.84 3.22 12.39
C ASP A 51 -8.06 1.90 12.25
N TRP A 52 -7.80 1.41 11.02
CA TRP A 52 -6.93 0.26 10.85
C TRP A 52 -5.46 0.66 10.86
N LEU A 53 -4.83 0.49 12.02
CA LEU A 53 -3.41 0.76 12.21
C LEU A 53 -2.55 -0.41 11.71
N LEU A 54 -1.64 -0.11 10.79
CA LEU A 54 -0.53 -0.98 10.41
C LEU A 54 0.64 -0.81 11.39
N PRO A 55 1.49 -1.84 11.60
CA PRO A 55 2.63 -1.72 12.51
C PRO A 55 3.69 -0.74 11.98
N CYS A 56 4.23 0.11 12.84
CA CYS A 56 5.25 1.11 12.46
C CYS A 56 6.62 0.49 12.10
N THR A 57 6.81 -0.79 12.39
CA THR A 57 7.99 -1.60 12.01
C THR A 57 7.99 -2.01 10.54
N LEU A 58 6.88 -1.78 9.84
CA LEU A 58 6.72 -2.21 8.46
C LEU A 58 7.72 -1.50 7.54
N GLN A 59 8.49 -2.30 6.80
CA GLN A 59 9.50 -1.86 5.82
C GLN A 59 9.01 -2.05 4.39
N SER A 60 8.18 -3.08 4.15
CA SER A 60 7.59 -3.38 2.84
C SER A 60 6.09 -3.62 2.97
N LEU A 61 5.31 -2.86 2.21
CA LEU A 61 3.88 -3.03 2.04
C LEU A 61 3.58 -3.37 0.58
N GLN A 62 2.89 -4.49 0.35
CA GLN A 62 2.49 -4.90 -0.99
C GLN A 62 0.98 -5.07 -1.05
N LEU A 63 0.34 -4.34 -1.96
CA LEU A 63 -1.09 -4.40 -2.23
C LEU A 63 -1.29 -5.01 -3.62
N TRP A 64 -2.08 -6.07 -3.75
CA TRP A 64 -2.32 -6.66 -5.06
C TRP A 64 -3.75 -7.12 -5.32
N ALA A 65 -4.24 -6.97 -6.56
CA ALA A 65 -5.57 -7.41 -6.99
C ALA A 65 -6.73 -6.95 -6.10
N HIS A 66 -6.69 -5.71 -5.59
CA HIS A 66 -7.84 -5.09 -4.92
C HIS A 66 -8.76 -4.45 -5.95
N LYS A 67 -9.89 -5.11 -6.24
CA LYS A 67 -10.78 -4.66 -7.32
C LYS A 67 -11.57 -3.41 -6.95
N ASN A 68 -11.84 -3.17 -5.68
CA ASN A 68 -12.66 -2.04 -5.21
C ASN A 68 -11.87 -0.89 -4.58
N LEU A 69 -10.57 -1.06 -4.35
CA LEU A 69 -9.71 -0.03 -3.79
C LEU A 69 -9.65 1.19 -4.70
N LYS A 70 -10.17 2.33 -4.23
CA LYS A 70 -10.16 3.62 -4.93
C LYS A 70 -9.09 4.57 -4.43
N LYS A 71 -8.74 4.50 -3.15
CA LYS A 71 -7.86 5.47 -2.48
C LYS A 71 -6.94 4.80 -1.46
N LEU A 72 -5.76 5.37 -1.26
CA LEU A 72 -4.95 5.08 -0.08
C LEU A 72 -5.28 6.10 1.02
N SER A 73 -5.40 5.66 2.26
CA SER A 73 -5.66 6.54 3.40
C SER A 73 -4.35 7.15 3.90
N TYR A 74 -4.26 8.48 3.88
CA TYR A 74 -3.11 9.19 4.47
C TYR A 74 -2.97 8.90 5.97
N SER A 75 -4.08 8.95 6.72
CA SER A 75 -4.07 8.77 8.18
C SER A 75 -3.57 7.38 8.60
N GLY A 76 -3.84 6.35 7.80
CA GLY A 76 -3.39 4.97 8.04
C GLY A 76 -1.97 4.67 7.55
N LEU A 77 -1.36 5.54 6.75
CA LEU A 77 0.00 5.37 6.23
C LEU A 77 1.01 6.31 6.89
N ARG A 78 0.60 7.51 7.32
CA ARG A 78 1.50 8.58 7.77
C ARG A 78 2.42 8.20 8.95
N HIS A 79 2.02 7.24 9.78
CA HIS A 79 2.80 6.78 10.94
C HIS A 79 3.81 5.68 10.60
N LEU A 80 3.85 5.21 9.35
CA LEU A 80 4.76 4.16 8.90
C LEU A 80 6.17 4.72 8.62
N CYS A 81 6.83 5.17 9.67
CA CYS A 81 8.16 5.82 9.60
C CYS A 81 9.29 4.89 9.15
N SER A 82 9.07 3.57 9.11
CA SER A 82 10.05 2.58 8.64
C SER A 82 9.80 2.10 7.22
N LEU A 83 8.71 2.55 6.57
CA LEU A 83 8.26 1.99 5.29
C LEU A 83 9.17 2.46 4.17
N GLN A 84 9.90 1.53 3.56
CA GLN A 84 10.87 1.80 2.49
C GLN A 84 10.29 1.46 1.12
N THR A 85 9.49 0.39 1.04
CA THR A 85 8.93 -0.12 -0.22
C THR A 85 7.40 -0.17 -0.17
N LEU A 86 6.77 0.44 -1.18
CA LEU A 86 5.35 0.31 -1.45
C LEU A 86 5.17 -0.26 -2.85
N TYR A 87 4.59 -1.45 -2.94
CA TYR A 87 4.24 -2.10 -4.20
C TYR A 87 2.73 -2.18 -4.35
N ILE A 88 2.20 -1.72 -5.47
CA ILE A 88 0.77 -1.77 -5.77
C ILE A 88 0.57 -2.38 -7.16
N ARG A 89 -0.07 -3.55 -7.18
CA ARG A 89 -0.27 -4.34 -8.40
C ARG A 89 -1.75 -4.61 -8.68
N ASN A 90 -2.19 -4.40 -9.91
CA ASN A 90 -3.52 -4.82 -10.36
C ASN A 90 -4.67 -4.24 -9.51
N CYS A 91 -4.51 -3.04 -8.97
CA CYS A 91 -5.56 -2.28 -8.26
C CYS A 91 -6.26 -1.36 -9.26
N THR A 92 -7.15 -1.93 -10.06
CA THR A 92 -7.66 -1.27 -11.28
C THR A 92 -8.53 -0.04 -11.04
N ARG A 93 -9.13 0.07 -9.85
CA ARG A 93 -9.96 1.22 -9.45
C ARG A 93 -9.20 2.27 -8.64
N LEU A 94 -7.91 2.09 -8.36
CA LEU A 94 -7.13 3.05 -7.57
C LEU A 94 -6.93 4.34 -8.38
N GLN A 95 -7.57 5.42 -7.96
CA GLN A 95 -7.68 6.65 -8.75
C GLN A 95 -6.56 7.63 -8.48
N SER A 96 -6.06 7.72 -7.26
CA SER A 96 -5.05 8.70 -6.88
C SER A 96 -4.27 8.30 -5.64
N LEU A 97 -3.10 8.93 -5.45
CA LEU A 97 -2.38 8.92 -4.18
C LEU A 97 -2.96 9.95 -3.19
N PRO A 98 -2.71 9.81 -1.88
CA PRO A 98 -3.16 10.77 -0.88
C PRO A 98 -2.65 12.18 -1.18
N GLU A 99 -3.43 13.22 -0.87
CA GLU A 99 -3.09 14.60 -1.23
C GLU A 99 -1.83 15.09 -0.52
N GLU A 100 -1.66 14.65 0.72
CA GLU A 100 -0.52 14.90 1.60
C GLU A 100 0.74 14.12 1.20
N GLY A 101 0.61 13.16 0.27
CA GLY A 101 1.68 12.31 -0.21
C GLY A 101 1.81 10.98 0.55
N LEU A 102 2.97 10.33 0.35
CA LEU A 102 3.32 9.04 0.94
C LEU A 102 4.29 9.20 2.13
N PRO A 103 4.49 8.17 2.98
CA PRO A 103 5.37 8.24 4.15
C PRO A 103 6.81 8.64 3.82
N ALA A 104 7.40 9.57 4.57
CA ALA A 104 8.69 10.20 4.25
C ALA A 104 9.87 9.23 4.09
N SER A 105 9.80 8.07 4.76
CA SER A 105 10.79 6.99 4.68
C SER A 105 10.81 6.23 3.35
N LEU A 106 9.79 6.41 2.51
CA LEU A 106 9.62 5.62 1.29
C LEU A 106 10.74 5.93 0.30
N THR A 107 11.48 4.89 -0.09
CA THR A 107 12.58 4.96 -1.05
C THR A 107 12.24 4.34 -2.39
N THR A 108 11.28 3.41 -2.39
CA THR A 108 10.83 2.68 -3.58
C THR A 108 9.31 2.67 -3.68
N LEU A 109 8.79 3.11 -4.81
CA LEU A 109 7.39 2.99 -5.19
C LEU A 109 7.29 2.20 -6.49
N GLU A 110 6.57 1.09 -6.47
CA GLU A 110 6.35 0.27 -7.65
C GLU A 110 4.85 0.13 -7.90
N ILE A 111 4.42 0.48 -9.10
CA ILE A 111 3.02 0.46 -9.54
C ILE A 111 2.92 -0.39 -10.80
N GLU A 112 2.13 -1.46 -10.75
CA GLU A 112 1.89 -2.34 -11.90
C GLU A 112 0.40 -2.50 -12.16
N LYS A 113 -0.02 -2.49 -13.42
CA LYS A 113 -1.39 -2.81 -13.85
C LYS A 113 -2.45 -1.97 -13.11
N CYS A 114 -2.15 -0.71 -12.84
CA CYS A 114 -3.04 0.27 -12.21
C CYS A 114 -3.41 1.37 -13.21
N PRO A 115 -4.35 1.11 -14.16
CA PRO A 115 -4.60 1.97 -15.32
C PRO A 115 -5.09 3.39 -15.00
N LEU A 116 -5.79 3.59 -13.87
CA LEU A 116 -6.26 4.93 -13.48
C LEU A 116 -5.16 5.76 -12.79
N LEU A 117 -4.28 5.10 -12.02
CA LEU A 117 -3.19 5.77 -11.32
C LEU A 117 -1.99 6.05 -12.23
N LYS A 118 -1.65 5.13 -13.15
CA LYS A 118 -0.48 5.24 -14.04
C LYS A 118 -0.38 6.59 -14.76
N PRO A 119 -1.42 7.10 -15.45
CA PRO A 119 -1.34 8.39 -16.15
C PRO A 119 -1.02 9.57 -15.22
N ARG A 120 -1.38 9.47 -13.94
CA ARG A 120 -1.19 10.50 -12.92
C ARG A 120 0.22 10.52 -12.35
N LEU A 121 0.99 9.44 -12.55
CA LEU A 121 2.40 9.33 -12.17
C LEU A 121 3.34 9.62 -13.35
N ARG A 122 2.83 10.16 -14.46
CA ARG A 122 3.67 10.58 -15.58
C ARG A 122 4.73 11.58 -15.12
N TRP A 123 6.01 11.29 -15.40
CA TRP A 123 7.16 12.13 -15.06
C TRP A 123 6.90 13.62 -15.31
N LYS A 124 7.06 14.45 -14.27
CA LYS A 124 6.89 15.92 -14.25
C LYS A 124 5.53 16.48 -14.69
N LYS A 125 4.62 15.68 -15.23
CA LYS A 125 3.36 16.15 -15.85
C LYS A 125 2.12 15.49 -15.28
N GLY A 126 2.27 14.42 -14.50
CA GLY A 126 1.16 13.72 -13.87
C GLY A 126 0.66 14.47 -12.65
N GLN A 127 -0.65 14.45 -12.41
CA GLN A 127 -1.26 15.19 -11.30
C GLN A 127 -0.78 14.71 -9.93
N ASP A 128 -0.41 13.44 -9.79
CA ASP A 128 0.12 12.88 -8.55
C ASP A 128 1.65 12.86 -8.52
N TRP A 129 2.33 13.31 -9.58
CA TRP A 129 3.79 13.38 -9.64
C TRP A 129 4.41 14.15 -8.45
N PRO A 130 3.91 15.34 -8.04
CA PRO A 130 4.47 16.07 -6.90
C PRO A 130 4.44 15.29 -5.58
N LYS A 131 3.51 14.34 -5.43
CA LYS A 131 3.34 13.52 -4.23
C LYS A 131 4.42 12.45 -4.08
N VAL A 132 5.07 12.11 -5.19
CA VAL A 132 6.07 11.03 -5.28
C VAL A 132 7.46 11.51 -5.68
N ALA A 133 7.60 12.75 -6.15
CA ALA A 133 8.85 13.28 -6.71
C ALA A 133 10.08 13.19 -5.79
N ARG A 134 9.88 13.06 -4.48
CA ARG A 134 10.98 12.85 -3.50
C ARG A 134 11.48 11.41 -3.41
N ILE A 135 10.77 10.45 -3.99
CA ILE A 135 11.07 9.01 -3.89
C ILE A 135 12.17 8.70 -4.92
N PRO A 136 13.34 8.16 -4.50
CA PRO A 136 14.46 7.90 -5.41
C PRO A 136 14.18 6.86 -6.50
N CYS A 137 13.40 5.83 -6.20
CA CYS A 137 13.11 4.74 -7.13
C CYS A 137 11.60 4.65 -7.38
N ILE A 138 11.17 4.96 -8.59
CA ILE A 138 9.77 4.86 -9.00
C ILE A 138 9.68 3.98 -10.24
N ILE A 139 8.99 2.84 -10.12
CA ILE A 139 8.82 1.88 -11.19
C ILE A 139 7.32 1.83 -11.54
N VAL A 140 6.99 2.00 -12.82
CA VAL A 140 5.61 1.95 -13.31
C VAL A 140 5.53 0.98 -14.48
N ASP A 141 4.72 -0.07 -14.35
CA ASP A 141 4.59 -1.16 -15.33
C ASP A 141 5.96 -1.72 -15.79
N LEU A 142 6.84 -2.01 -14.83
CA LEU A 142 8.19 -2.53 -15.04
C LEU A 142 9.17 -1.54 -15.70
N GLU A 143 8.79 -0.26 -15.85
CA GLU A 143 9.65 0.80 -16.37
C GLU A 143 10.08 1.74 -15.25
N LEU A 144 11.39 2.03 -15.17
CA LEU A 144 11.91 3.05 -14.26
C LEU A 144 11.48 4.43 -14.76
N VAL A 145 10.82 5.20 -13.90
CA VAL A 145 10.52 6.61 -14.16
C VAL A 145 11.80 7.43 -13.94
N PRO A 146 12.19 8.30 -14.90
CA PRO A 146 13.40 9.12 -14.79
C PRO A 146 13.42 10.06 -13.59
#